data_AF-A0A5J6SP71-F1
#
_entry.id   AF-A0A5J6SP71-F1
#
_cell.length_a   1.000
_cell.length_b   1.000
_cell.length_c   1.000
_cell.angle_alpha   90.00
_cell.angle_beta   90.00
_cell.angle_gamma   90.00
#
_symmetry.space_group_name_H-M   'P 1'
#
loop_
_entity.id
_entity.type
_entity.pdbx_description
1 polymer ?
#
loop_
_entity_poly.entity_id
_entity_poly.type
_entity_poly.pdbx_seq_one_letter_code
_entity_poly.pdbx_strand_id
1 'polypeptide(L)'
;MRDYPLLIEVLSHLANRIKNYFICKSRLDIANQIDNLRIKELCNCGEPDCGSFYFTQYVENEDEYECFGFEEIGTIEVIESKIGFVEIFPSNFGFEIRSILWKNNISY
;
A
#
# COMPACT_ATOMS: atom_id res chain seq x y z
N MET A 1 10.96 11.33 15.63
CA MET A 1 10.41 10.73 14.40
C MET A 1 9.20 9.91 14.80
N ARG A 2 8.08 9.98 14.06
CA ARG A 2 6.99 9.01 14.25
C ARG A 2 7.49 7.66 13.74
N ASP A 3 7.46 6.63 14.57
CA ASP A 3 7.70 5.26 14.13
C ASP A 3 6.44 4.72 13.45
N TYR A 4 6.36 4.97 12.15
CA TYR A 4 5.30 4.41 11.30
C TYR A 4 5.44 2.88 11.20
N PRO A 5 4.39 2.09 11.38
CA PRO A 5 4.50 0.64 11.41
C PRO A 5 4.87 0.06 10.05
N LEU A 6 5.60 -1.06 10.06
CA LEU A 6 5.96 -1.74 8.82
C LEU A 6 4.73 -2.45 8.24
N LEU A 7 4.59 -2.41 6.91
CA LEU A 7 3.54 -3.13 6.20
C LEU A 7 3.58 -4.63 6.51
N ILE A 8 4.78 -5.21 6.55
CA ILE A 8 4.97 -6.64 6.83
C ILE A 8 4.57 -7.03 8.27
N GLU A 9 4.63 -6.10 9.22
CA GLU A 9 4.24 -6.36 10.62
C GLU A 9 2.72 -6.34 10.79
N VAL A 10 2.03 -5.46 10.05
CA VAL A 10 0.59 -5.22 10.23
C VAL A 10 -0.25 -6.03 9.23
N LEU A 11 0.21 -6.14 7.99
CA LEU A 11 -0.49 -6.75 6.87
C LEU A 11 0.43 -7.74 6.15
N SER A 12 1.01 -8.68 6.91
CA SER A 12 2.05 -9.62 6.42
C SER A 12 1.64 -10.37 5.15
N HIS A 13 0.38 -10.81 5.08
CA HIS A 13 -0.16 -11.50 3.90
C HIS A 13 -0.20 -10.59 2.67
N LEU A 14 -0.66 -9.34 2.82
CA LEU A 14 -0.69 -8.36 1.74
C LEU A 14 0.72 -7.99 1.28
N ALA A 15 1.63 -7.76 2.23
CA ALA A 15 3.04 -7.49 1.93
C ALA A 15 3.66 -8.60 1.08
N ASN A 16 3.51 -9.86 1.49
CA ASN A 16 4.04 -11.00 0.74
C ASN A 16 3.41 -11.12 -0.66
N ARG A 17 2.12 -10.83 -0.81
CA ARG A 17 1.45 -10.80 -2.13
C ARG A 17 2.02 -9.73 -3.04
N ILE A 18 2.18 -8.50 -2.54
CA ILE A 18 2.77 -7.40 -3.32
C ILE A 18 4.22 -7.74 -3.71
N LYS A 19 5.00 -8.30 -2.79
CA LYS A 19 6.38 -8.75 -3.05
C LYS A 19 6.44 -9.77 -4.18
N ASN A 20 5.62 -10.82 -4.10
CA ASN A 20 5.56 -11.85 -5.12
C ASN A 20 5.07 -11.31 -6.47
N TYR A 21 4.11 -10.38 -6.46
CA TYR A 21 3.63 -9.71 -7.68
C TYR A 21 4.77 -9.02 -8.44
N PHE A 22 5.61 -8.25 -7.74
CA PHE A 22 6.75 -7.57 -8.38
C PHE A 22 7.89 -8.51 -8.76
N ILE A 23 8.12 -9.59 -7.99
CA ILE A 23 9.06 -10.67 -8.39
C ILE A 23 8.64 -11.29 -9.72
N CYS A 24 7.36 -11.67 -9.87
CA CYS A 24 6.81 -12.25 -11.10
C CYS A 24 6.91 -11.30 -12.30
N LYS A 25 6.88 -9.98 -12.06
CA LYS A 25 7.08 -8.94 -13.08
C LYS A 25 8.54 -8.56 -13.33
N SER A 26 9.50 -9.28 -12.73
CA SER A 26 10.93 -9.00 -12.83
C SER A 26 11.33 -7.60 -12.31
N ARG A 27 10.52 -6.99 -11.44
CA ARG A 27 10.81 -5.71 -10.76
C ARG A 27 11.36 -5.96 -9.36
N LEU A 28 12.54 -6.58 -9.31
CA LEU A 28 13.22 -6.90 -8.05
C LEU A 28 13.62 -5.64 -7.27
N ASP A 29 13.88 -4.53 -7.97
CA ASP A 29 14.10 -3.21 -7.39
C ASP A 29 12.94 -2.79 -6.48
N ILE A 30 11.71 -3.04 -6.92
CA ILE A 30 10.50 -2.75 -6.14
C ILE A 30 10.27 -3.81 -5.06
N ALA A 31 10.35 -5.09 -5.42
CA ALA A 31 10.07 -6.20 -4.50
C ALA A 31 10.93 -6.17 -3.23
N ASN A 32 12.19 -5.74 -3.35
CA ASN A 32 13.12 -5.64 -2.21
C ASN A 32 12.76 -4.53 -1.22
N GLN A 33 11.88 -3.58 -1.59
CA GLN A 33 11.46 -2.50 -0.71
C GLN A 33 10.39 -2.91 0.29
N ILE A 34 9.59 -3.94 -0.04
CA ILE A 34 8.39 -4.33 0.69
C ILE A 34 8.65 -4.59 2.17
N ASP A 35 9.77 -5.25 2.48
CA ASP A 35 10.13 -5.61 3.86
C ASP A 35 10.38 -4.37 4.74
N ASN A 36 10.61 -3.21 4.13
CA ASN A 36 10.93 -1.95 4.81
C ASN A 36 9.86 -0.86 4.61
N LEU A 37 8.77 -1.15 3.90
CA LEU A 37 7.70 -0.17 3.68
C LEU A 37 6.97 0.14 4.98
N ARG A 38 6.81 1.42 5.28
CA ARG A 38 6.12 1.90 6.48
C ARG A 38 4.85 2.65 6.10
N ILE A 39 3.72 2.24 6.67
CA ILE A 39 2.42 2.84 6.42
C ILE A 39 2.41 4.22 7.09
N LYS A 40 2.42 5.29 6.28
CA LYS A 40 2.46 6.67 6.78
C LYS A 40 1.08 7.26 7.01
N GLU A 41 0.14 6.95 6.13
CA GLU A 41 -1.17 7.57 6.10
C GLU A 41 -2.18 6.64 5.42
N LEU A 42 -3.45 6.75 5.81
CA LEU A 42 -4.57 6.04 5.19
C LEU A 42 -5.30 6.95 4.20
N CYS A 43 -5.83 6.38 3.13
CA CYS A 43 -6.67 7.14 2.19
C CYS A 43 -7.97 7.60 2.85
N ASN A 44 -8.30 8.89 2.75
CA ASN A 44 -9.51 9.49 3.33
C ASN A 44 -10.57 9.84 2.27
N CYS A 45 -10.86 8.90 1.37
CA CYS A 45 -11.87 9.08 0.31
C CYS A 45 -13.33 9.02 0.81
N GLY A 46 -13.57 8.83 2.11
CA GLY A 46 -14.92 8.71 2.70
C GLY A 46 -15.56 7.33 2.56
N GLU A 47 -14.98 6.43 1.76
CA GLU A 47 -15.49 5.07 1.57
C GLU A 47 -15.06 4.17 2.74
N PRO A 48 -15.98 3.61 3.55
CA PRO A 48 -15.64 2.80 4.72
C PRO A 48 -14.93 1.48 4.36
N ASP A 49 -15.12 1.02 3.12
CA ASP A 49 -14.66 -0.29 2.65
C ASP A 49 -13.37 -0.16 1.84
N CYS A 50 -12.84 1.06 1.69
CA CYS A 50 -11.55 1.33 1.08
C CYS A 50 -10.42 0.99 2.06
N GLY A 51 -9.46 0.19 1.58
CA GLY A 51 -8.29 -0.27 2.35
C GLY A 51 -6.97 0.37 1.92
N SER A 52 -7.03 1.51 1.22
CA SER A 52 -5.85 2.13 0.60
C SER A 52 -4.98 2.91 1.58
N PHE A 53 -3.66 2.96 1.35
CA PHE A 53 -2.70 3.65 2.21
C PHE A 53 -1.42 4.09 1.49
N TYR A 54 -0.75 5.10 2.07
CA TYR A 54 0.45 5.75 1.55
C TYR A 54 1.71 5.34 2.32
N PHE A 55 2.83 5.23 1.61
CA PHE A 55 4.17 5.01 2.19
C PHE A 55 5.10 6.22 2.06
N THR A 56 4.71 7.16 1.21
CA THR A 56 5.33 8.47 1.07
C THR A 56 4.36 9.54 1.54
N GLN A 57 4.84 10.75 1.84
CA GLN A 57 3.90 11.86 1.95
C GLN A 57 3.38 12.10 0.55
N TYR A 58 2.05 12.13 0.39
CA TYR A 58 1.42 12.37 -0.89
C TYR A 58 2.03 13.64 -1.52
N VAL A 59 2.65 13.48 -2.69
CA VAL A 59 3.12 14.60 -3.50
C VAL A 59 2.17 14.67 -4.67
N GLU A 60 1.46 15.77 -4.82
CA GLU A 60 0.61 16.12 -5.98
C GLU A 60 1.46 16.33 -7.24
N ASN A 61 2.36 15.40 -7.56
CA ASN A 61 3.03 15.36 -8.86
C ASN A 61 2.29 14.33 -9.70
N GLU A 62 1.24 14.78 -10.38
CA GLU A 62 0.35 13.97 -11.20
C GLU A 62 1.03 13.40 -12.47
N ASP A 63 2.24 13.85 -12.81
CA ASP A 63 2.76 13.67 -14.17
C ASP A 63 3.66 12.44 -14.41
N GLU A 64 4.26 11.81 -13.37
CA GLU A 64 5.19 10.69 -13.59
C GLU A 64 5.12 9.60 -12.51
N TYR A 65 4.08 8.75 -12.57
CA TYR A 65 4.05 7.49 -11.81
C TYR A 65 3.70 6.29 -12.71
N GLU A 66 4.31 5.15 -12.40
CA GLU A 66 3.92 3.86 -12.97
C GLU A 66 2.75 3.29 -12.15
N CYS A 67 1.61 3.05 -12.80
CA CYS A 67 0.45 2.40 -12.17
C CYS A 67 0.39 0.91 -12.53
N PHE A 68 0.38 0.06 -11.50
CA PHE A 68 0.31 -1.39 -11.63
C PHE A 68 -1.03 -1.92 -11.17
N GLY A 69 -1.78 -2.59 -12.06
CA GLY A 69 -2.99 -3.31 -11.67
C GLY A 69 -2.65 -4.52 -10.79
N PHE A 70 -3.20 -4.58 -9.57
CA PHE A 70 -2.87 -5.58 -8.57
C PHE A 70 -4.04 -6.54 -8.35
N GLU A 71 -3.94 -7.70 -9.01
CA GLU A 71 -4.77 -8.90 -8.78
C GLU A 71 -6.29 -8.62 -8.65
N GLU A 72 -6.82 -7.67 -9.44
CA GLU A 72 -8.23 -7.23 -9.43
C GLU A 72 -8.73 -6.63 -8.09
N ILE A 73 -7.86 -6.54 -7.07
CA ILE A 73 -8.20 -5.98 -5.76
C ILE A 73 -7.85 -4.50 -5.62
N GLY A 74 -7.03 -3.97 -6.55
CA GLY A 74 -6.59 -2.59 -6.49
C GLY A 74 -5.46 -2.23 -7.44
N THR A 75 -4.73 -1.18 -7.09
CA THR A 75 -3.60 -0.65 -7.87
C THR A 75 -2.41 -0.36 -6.97
N ILE A 76 -1.22 -0.28 -7.56
CA ILE A 76 0.01 0.12 -6.87
C ILE A 76 0.67 1.20 -7.69
N GLU A 77 0.91 2.35 -7.07
CA GLU A 77 1.57 3.49 -7.70
C GLU A 77 3.05 3.51 -7.30
N VAL A 78 3.91 3.64 -8.30
CA VAL A 78 5.36 3.66 -8.15
C VAL A 78 5.91 4.94 -8.77
N ILE A 79 6.61 5.74 -7.96
CA ILE A 79 7.23 7.00 -8.37
C ILE A 79 8.75 6.82 -8.22
N GLU A 80 9.51 7.06 -9.28
CA GLU A 80 10.98 6.90 -9.28
C GLU A 80 11.44 5.56 -8.69
N SER A 81 10.85 4.45 -9.16
CA SER A 81 11.08 3.09 -8.63
C SER A 81 10.71 2.88 -7.16
N LYS A 82 9.99 3.79 -6.48
CA LYS A 82 9.53 3.62 -5.09
C LYS A 82 8.03 3.49 -5.00
N ILE A 83 7.54 2.56 -4.19
CA ILE A 83 6.10 2.42 -3.95
C ILE A 83 5.62 3.62 -3.14
N GLY A 84 4.77 4.43 -3.75
CA GLY A 84 4.18 5.62 -3.13
C GLY A 84 2.87 5.30 -2.43
N PHE A 85 2.02 4.52 -3.10
CA PHE A 85 0.64 4.27 -2.70
C PHE A 85 0.22 2.84 -3.10
N VAL A 86 -0.57 2.22 -2.23
CA VAL A 86 -1.30 1.00 -2.56
C VAL A 86 -2.78 1.32 -2.42
N GLU A 87 -3.48 1.23 -3.54
CA GLU A 87 -4.93 1.31 -3.59
C GLU A 87 -5.51 -0.09 -3.37
N ILE A 88 -6.45 -0.21 -2.44
CA ILE A 88 -7.30 -1.38 -2.29
C ILE A 88 -8.74 -0.91 -2.46
N PHE A 89 -9.40 -1.37 -3.53
CA PHE A 89 -10.72 -0.92 -3.90
C PHE A 89 -11.78 -1.24 -2.83
N PRO A 90 -12.86 -0.44 -2.75
CA PRO A 90 -14.00 -0.72 -1.88
C PRO A 90 -14.51 -2.15 -2.06
N SER A 91 -14.34 -2.97 -1.03
CA SER A 91 -14.66 -4.39 -1.05
C SER A 91 -14.63 -4.97 0.36
N ASN A 92 -15.12 -6.21 0.54
CA ASN A 92 -14.94 -6.94 1.80
C ASN A 92 -13.45 -7.05 2.19
N PHE A 93 -12.57 -7.24 1.21
CA PHE A 93 -11.13 -7.27 1.45
C PHE A 93 -10.60 -5.91 1.92
N GLY A 94 -11.03 -4.81 1.28
CA GLY A 94 -10.66 -3.46 1.71
C GLY A 94 -11.15 -3.13 3.14
N PHE A 95 -12.36 -3.54 3.49
CA PHE A 95 -12.89 -3.43 4.85
C PHE A 95 -12.06 -4.23 5.87
N GLU A 96 -11.64 -5.45 5.53
CA GLU A 96 -10.76 -6.27 6.37
C GLU A 96 -9.40 -5.58 6.59
N ILE A 97 -8.77 -5.09 5.52
CA ILE A 97 -7.52 -4.33 5.60
C ILE A 97 -7.67 -3.14 6.55
N ARG A 98 -8.69 -2.31 6.34
CA ARG A 98 -8.96 -1.14 7.19
C ARG A 98 -9.20 -1.51 8.64
N SER A 99 -9.94 -2.59 8.89
CA SER A 99 -10.19 -3.12 10.24
C SER A 99 -8.91 -3.56 10.95
N ILE A 100 -7.97 -4.18 10.23
CA ILE A 100 -6.67 -4.57 10.78
C ILE A 100 -5.83 -3.33 11.11
N LEU A 101 -5.79 -2.34 10.21
CA LEU A 101 -5.07 -1.08 10.43
C LEU A 101 -5.60 -0.37 11.68
N TRP A 102 -6.93 -0.26 11.82
CA TRP A 102 -7.56 0.35 12.98
C TRP A 102 -7.23 -0.36 14.30
N LYS A 103 -7.24 -1.71 14.32
CA LYS A 103 -6.85 -2.50 15.50
C LYS A 103 -5.38 -2.32 15.90
N ASN A 104 -4.53 -1.88 14.97
CA ASN A 104 -3.12 -1.58 15.22
C ASN A 104 -2.87 -0.09 15.53
N ASN A 105 -3.92 0.67 15.86
CA ASN A 105 -3.88 2.13 16.11
C ASN A 105 -3.35 2.94 14.92
N ILE A 106 -3.56 2.43 13.69
CA ILE A 106 -3.33 3.16 12.45
C ILE A 106 -4.68 3.68 12.01
N SER A 107 -4.92 4.95 12.24
CA SER A 107 -6.16 5.64 11.87
C SER A 107 -5.82 7.02 11.33
N TYR A 108 -6.83 7.68 10.76
CA TYR A 108 -6.82 9.12 10.48
C TYR A 108 -6.45 9.93 11.73
#